data_AF-A0A7W3ZYD5-F1
#
_entry.id   AF-A0A7W3ZYD5-F1
#
_cell.length_a   1.000
_cell.length_b   1.000
_cell.length_c   1.000
_cell.angle_alpha   90.00
_cell.angle_beta   90.00
_cell.angle_gamma   90.00
#
_symmetry.space_group_name_H-M   'P 1'
#
loop_
_entity.id
_entity.type
_entity.pdbx_description
1 polymer ?
#
loop_
_entity_poly.entity_id
_entity_poly.type
_entity_poly.pdbx_seq_one_letter_code
_entity_poly.pdbx_strand_id
1 'polypeptide(L)'
;MITSHLKSLGLLAMIWLVSACSQPNEVIALSGNTMGTTYNIKLNAHDGLLEAKALQAEIDLALEQVNDQMSTYRKTSELSQFNQLANGEAVQVSSDTIKVITEGKRLHELTSGALDITLGPLVNIWGFGPDKKPLTLPTDDAIAAVRVKTGMDGFSIQVSEGQASLLKKKDGLYIDLSAIAKGFGVDKIASLLDQHKVSGYLVEIGGELRIKGTKTDKSPWRIAIEQPTTDGREIQQVITPGTMGLATSGDYRNYFEDEGQRFSHLIDPRSGKPIKHTLASVTVLHPECMTADGLATAMMVLGTQASLALAKEQNLAIMLIEKQQQGFQVFYSEAFKAYVN
;
A
#
# COMPACT_ATOMS: atom_id res chain seq x y z
N MET A 1 -28.83 -25.87 87.66
CA MET A 1 -27.66 -24.97 87.80
C MET A 1 -26.69 -25.34 86.69
N ILE A 2 -26.59 -24.50 85.64
CA ILE A 2 -25.44 -23.58 85.39
C ILE A 2 -24.24 -24.43 84.90
N THR A 3 -23.76 -24.40 83.65
CA THR A 3 -23.64 -23.29 82.68
C THR A 3 -23.42 -23.78 81.25
N SER A 4 -23.84 -22.92 80.32
CA SER A 4 -23.59 -22.91 78.88
C SER A 4 -22.11 -22.79 78.51
N HIS A 5 -21.70 -23.34 77.37
CA HIS A 5 -20.87 -22.60 76.41
C HIS A 5 -21.13 -23.05 74.97
N LEU A 6 -21.89 -22.20 74.27
CA LEU A 6 -21.82 -21.93 72.84
C LEU A 6 -20.35 -21.69 72.44
N LYS A 7 -19.91 -22.20 71.28
CA LYS A 7 -19.06 -21.45 70.34
C LYS A 7 -18.91 -22.15 68.97
N SER A 8 -19.58 -21.53 68.00
CA SER A 8 -19.17 -21.30 66.60
C SER A 8 -18.84 -22.48 65.69
N LEU A 9 -19.81 -22.75 64.81
CA LEU A 9 -19.65 -23.09 63.39
C LEU A 9 -18.38 -22.45 62.79
N GLY A 10 -17.47 -23.28 62.30
CA GLY A 10 -16.40 -22.91 61.39
C GLY A 10 -16.47 -23.79 60.15
N LEU A 11 -17.51 -23.59 59.32
CA LEU A 11 -17.58 -24.19 57.99
C LEU A 11 -16.51 -23.49 57.14
N LEU A 12 -15.31 -24.07 57.09
CA LEU A 12 -14.23 -23.60 56.23
C LEU A 12 -14.63 -23.92 54.78
N ALA A 13 -15.36 -22.99 54.16
CA ALA A 13 -15.61 -23.02 52.73
C ALA A 13 -14.26 -22.89 52.03
N MET A 14 -13.76 -24.01 51.53
CA MET A 14 -12.58 -24.08 50.67
C MET A 14 -12.97 -23.45 49.33
N ILE A 15 -12.83 -22.13 49.25
CA ILE A 15 -12.99 -21.36 48.02
C ILE A 15 -11.87 -21.83 47.09
N TRP A 16 -12.22 -22.72 46.17
CA TRP A 16 -11.44 -22.95 44.97
C TRP A 16 -11.43 -21.64 44.19
N LEU A 17 -10.41 -20.83 44.43
CA LEU A 17 -10.00 -19.76 43.54
C LEU A 17 -9.58 -20.45 42.24
N VAL A 18 -10.55 -20.64 41.34
CA VAL A 18 -10.28 -20.80 39.93
C VAL A 18 -9.68 -19.47 39.50
N SER A 19 -8.37 -19.34 39.65
CA SER A 19 -7.57 -18.35 38.95
C SER A 19 -7.78 -18.65 37.48
N ALA A 20 -8.80 -18.01 36.90
CA ALA A 20 -8.80 -17.73 35.48
C ALA A 20 -7.54 -16.90 35.24
N CYS A 21 -6.44 -17.59 34.89
CA CYS A 21 -5.32 -16.95 34.23
C CYS A 21 -5.91 -16.30 32.99
N SER A 22 -6.31 -15.04 33.08
CA SER A 22 -6.56 -14.23 31.91
C SER A 22 -5.25 -14.27 31.14
N GLN A 23 -5.24 -14.99 30.02
CA GLN A 23 -4.09 -14.99 29.13
C GLN A 23 -3.75 -13.53 28.84
N PRO A 24 -2.50 -13.11 29.03
CA PRO A 24 -2.13 -11.72 28.91
C PRO A 24 -2.30 -11.31 27.45
N ASN A 25 -3.45 -10.72 27.10
CA ASN A 25 -3.66 -9.75 26.02
C ASN A 25 -2.69 -9.94 24.84
N GLU A 26 -2.65 -11.13 24.25
CA GLU A 26 -1.54 -11.55 23.39
C GLU A 26 -1.69 -10.91 22.02
N VAL A 27 -0.69 -10.11 21.64
CA VAL A 27 -0.57 -9.59 20.28
C VAL A 27 0.18 -10.63 19.47
N ILE A 28 -0.49 -11.23 18.50
CA ILE A 28 0.13 -12.13 17.54
C ILE A 28 0.90 -11.26 16.53
N ALA A 29 2.15 -11.61 16.29
CA ALA A 29 3.00 -10.98 15.27
C ALA A 29 3.36 -12.01 14.20
N LEU A 30 3.01 -11.71 12.95
CA LEU A 30 3.30 -12.54 11.77
C LEU A 30 4.16 -11.74 10.80
N SER A 31 5.10 -12.39 10.14
CA SER A 31 5.93 -11.74 9.13
C SER A 31 6.42 -12.73 8.07
N GLY A 32 6.70 -12.22 6.88
CA GLY A 32 7.15 -13.01 5.74
C GLY A 32 7.56 -12.12 4.57
N ASN A 33 7.68 -12.72 3.39
CA ASN A 33 8.10 -12.03 2.17
C ASN A 33 6.97 -12.03 1.13
N THR A 34 6.83 -10.95 0.38
CA THR A 34 5.90 -10.85 -0.76
C THR A 34 6.28 -9.66 -1.63
N MET A 35 5.93 -9.66 -2.92
CA MET A 35 6.07 -8.49 -3.81
C MET A 35 7.47 -7.85 -3.83
N GLY A 36 8.53 -8.65 -3.65
CA GLY A 36 9.91 -8.17 -3.57
C GLY A 36 10.28 -7.41 -2.28
N THR A 37 9.44 -7.50 -1.25
CA THR A 37 9.61 -6.88 0.08
C THR A 37 9.14 -7.82 1.19
N THR A 38 9.00 -7.31 2.41
CA THR A 38 8.45 -8.02 3.56
C THR A 38 7.04 -7.54 3.91
N TYR A 39 6.31 -8.39 4.62
CA TYR A 39 5.10 -7.98 5.34
C TYR A 39 5.30 -8.17 6.85
N ASN A 40 4.64 -7.33 7.63
CA ASN A 40 4.57 -7.44 9.09
C ASN A 40 3.13 -7.19 9.54
N ILE A 41 2.56 -8.12 10.30
CA ILE A 41 1.18 -8.05 10.78
C ILE A 41 1.19 -8.20 12.29
N LYS A 42 0.53 -7.27 12.98
CA LYS A 42 0.26 -7.35 14.41
C LYS A 42 -1.24 -7.38 14.61
N LEU A 43 -1.75 -8.32 15.40
CA LEU A 43 -3.19 -8.48 15.60
C LEU A 43 -3.53 -8.95 17.00
N ASN A 44 -4.72 -8.59 17.46
CA ASN A 44 -5.24 -9.03 18.77
C ASN A 44 -5.74 -10.48 18.67
N ALA A 45 -5.21 -11.36 19.52
CA ALA A 45 -5.75 -12.70 19.69
C ALA A 45 -7.17 -12.68 20.31
N HIS A 46 -7.98 -13.69 19.99
CA HIS A 46 -9.27 -13.93 20.65
C HIS A 46 -9.68 -15.40 20.51
N ASP A 47 -10.62 -15.83 21.36
CA ASP A 47 -11.15 -17.19 21.33
C ASP A 47 -11.81 -17.50 19.97
N GLY A 48 -11.39 -18.60 19.36
CA GLY A 48 -11.88 -19.04 18.04
C GLY A 48 -11.11 -18.50 16.85
N LEU A 49 -10.08 -17.66 17.06
CA LEU A 49 -9.10 -17.34 16.02
C LEU A 49 -8.27 -18.57 15.68
N LEU A 50 -7.89 -18.70 14.40
CA LEU A 50 -6.95 -19.72 13.96
C LEU A 50 -5.61 -19.60 14.71
N GLU A 51 -4.97 -20.76 14.92
CA GLU A 51 -3.58 -20.82 15.38
C GLU A 51 -2.68 -19.99 14.46
N ALA A 52 -1.70 -19.29 15.05
CA ALA A 52 -0.86 -18.31 14.34
C ALA A 52 -0.26 -18.87 13.04
N LYS A 53 0.20 -20.13 13.04
CA LYS A 53 0.76 -20.80 11.85
C LYS A 53 -0.27 -21.05 10.76
N ALA A 54 -1.50 -21.41 11.11
CA ALA A 54 -2.57 -21.64 10.15
C ALA A 54 -3.05 -20.32 9.54
N LEU A 55 -3.21 -19.28 10.37
CA LEU A 55 -3.54 -17.94 9.91
C LEU A 55 -2.45 -17.37 8.97
N GLN A 56 -1.17 -17.59 9.32
CA GLN A 56 -0.06 -17.17 8.47
C GLN A 56 -0.09 -17.87 7.11
N ALA A 57 -0.39 -19.16 7.06
CA ALA A 57 -0.51 -19.89 5.79
C ALA A 57 -1.64 -19.34 4.90
N GLU A 58 -2.76 -18.91 5.47
CA GLU A 58 -3.83 -18.24 4.71
C GLU A 58 -3.40 -16.86 4.20
N ILE A 59 -2.67 -16.09 5.01
CA ILE A 59 -2.10 -14.79 4.62
C ILE A 59 -1.10 -14.97 3.47
N ASP A 60 -0.17 -15.91 3.59
CA ASP A 60 0.84 -16.20 2.57
C ASP A 60 0.16 -16.61 1.25
N LEU A 61 -0.86 -17.47 1.32
CA LEU A 61 -1.63 -17.87 0.15
C LEU A 61 -2.35 -16.68 -0.52
N ALA A 62 -2.98 -15.82 0.27
CA ALA A 62 -3.65 -14.63 -0.26
C ALA A 62 -2.67 -13.66 -0.92
N LEU A 63 -1.49 -13.46 -0.33
CA LEU A 63 -0.44 -12.61 -0.92
C LEU A 63 0.17 -13.24 -2.18
N GLU A 64 0.32 -14.56 -2.21
CA GLU A 64 0.77 -15.26 -3.40
C GLU A 64 -0.23 -15.16 -4.55
N GLN A 65 -1.52 -15.25 -4.28
CA GLN A 65 -2.57 -14.98 -5.27
C GLN A 65 -2.45 -13.58 -5.87
N VAL A 66 -2.16 -12.55 -5.06
CA VAL A 66 -1.94 -11.20 -5.59
C VAL A 66 -0.69 -11.15 -6.49
N ASN A 67 0.39 -11.86 -6.15
CA ASN A 67 1.58 -11.93 -7.01
C ASN A 67 1.27 -12.65 -8.34
N ASP A 68 0.52 -13.75 -8.30
CA ASP A 68 0.10 -14.48 -9.51
C ASP A 68 -0.88 -13.69 -10.38
N GLN A 69 -1.58 -12.72 -9.81
CA GLN A 69 -2.47 -11.84 -10.56
C GLN A 69 -1.72 -10.64 -11.15
N MET A 70 -0.89 -9.96 -10.36
CA MET A 70 -0.49 -8.57 -10.65
C MET A 70 1.02 -8.33 -10.75
N SER A 71 1.87 -9.34 -10.56
CA SER A 71 3.32 -9.15 -10.63
C SER A 71 3.81 -8.96 -12.07
N THR A 72 4.53 -7.88 -12.33
CA THR A 72 5.25 -7.64 -13.61
C THR A 72 6.52 -8.49 -13.76
N TYR A 73 7.02 -9.07 -12.66
CA TYR A 73 8.22 -9.90 -12.63
C TYR A 73 7.91 -11.39 -12.90
N ARG A 74 6.67 -11.84 -12.66
CA ARG A 74 6.23 -13.22 -12.93
C ARG A 74 5.66 -13.32 -14.34
N LYS A 75 6.41 -13.93 -15.25
CA LYS A 75 6.00 -14.11 -16.67
C LYS A 75 4.63 -14.79 -16.84
N THR A 76 4.20 -15.58 -15.86
CA THR A 76 2.94 -16.33 -15.88
C THR A 76 1.79 -15.61 -15.17
N SER A 77 1.99 -14.43 -14.59
CA SER A 77 0.92 -13.70 -13.91
C SER A 77 -0.19 -13.25 -14.88
N GLU A 78 -1.42 -13.05 -14.40
CA GLU A 78 -2.52 -12.53 -15.24
C GLU A 78 -2.09 -11.22 -15.96
N LEU A 79 -1.46 -10.31 -15.22
CA LEU A 79 -0.96 -9.05 -15.76
C LEU A 79 0.14 -9.25 -16.81
N SER A 80 1.11 -10.13 -16.56
CA SER A 80 2.16 -10.42 -17.54
C SER A 80 1.62 -11.13 -18.78
N GLN A 81 0.62 -12.01 -18.64
CA GLN A 81 -0.07 -12.62 -19.77
C GLN A 81 -0.75 -11.55 -20.63
N PHE A 82 -1.50 -10.62 -20.02
CA PHE A 82 -2.06 -9.47 -20.73
C PHE A 82 -0.98 -8.64 -21.44
N ASN A 83 0.14 -8.36 -20.77
CA ASN A 83 1.24 -7.59 -21.34
C ASN A 83 1.91 -8.29 -22.53
N GLN A 84 1.86 -9.63 -22.61
CA GLN A 84 2.41 -10.41 -23.72
C GLN A 84 1.47 -10.50 -24.94
N LEU A 85 0.19 -10.16 -24.81
CA LEU A 85 -0.78 -10.20 -25.91
C LEU A 85 -0.43 -9.24 -27.06
N ALA A 86 -0.85 -9.62 -28.26
CA ALA A 86 -0.92 -8.73 -29.42
C ALA A 86 -2.17 -7.83 -29.36
N ASN A 87 -2.19 -6.77 -30.15
CA ASN A 87 -3.39 -5.95 -30.33
C ASN A 87 -4.57 -6.79 -30.88
N GLY A 88 -5.75 -6.61 -30.28
CA GLY A 88 -6.96 -7.34 -30.61
C GLY A 88 -7.18 -8.63 -29.80
N GLU A 89 -6.16 -9.08 -29.06
CA GLU A 89 -6.30 -10.25 -28.18
C GLU A 89 -6.80 -9.86 -26.79
N ALA A 90 -7.46 -10.82 -26.13
CA ALA A 90 -7.97 -10.66 -24.78
C ALA A 90 -7.54 -11.83 -23.89
N VAL A 91 -7.40 -11.55 -22.59
CA VAL A 91 -7.16 -12.56 -21.56
C VAL A 91 -8.19 -12.40 -20.44
N GLN A 92 -8.70 -13.52 -19.95
CA GLN A 92 -9.55 -13.53 -18.77
C GLN A 92 -8.71 -13.20 -17.54
N VAL A 93 -9.26 -12.37 -16.65
CA VAL A 93 -8.58 -11.96 -15.42
C VAL A 93 -9.51 -12.08 -14.23
N SER A 94 -8.93 -12.21 -13.04
CA SER A 94 -9.66 -12.25 -11.78
C SER A 94 -10.41 -10.94 -11.49
N SER A 95 -11.43 -11.03 -10.64
CA SER A 95 -12.14 -9.85 -10.13
C SER A 95 -11.23 -8.89 -9.36
N ASP A 96 -10.18 -9.42 -8.72
CA ASP A 96 -9.19 -8.64 -8.00
C ASP A 96 -8.36 -7.78 -8.97
N THR A 97 -7.84 -8.38 -10.06
CA THR A 97 -7.16 -7.63 -11.14
C THR A 97 -8.07 -6.56 -11.73
N ILE A 98 -9.35 -6.86 -11.97
CA ILE A 98 -10.32 -5.86 -12.45
C ILE A 98 -10.54 -4.74 -11.44
N LYS A 99 -10.65 -5.04 -10.14
CA LYS A 99 -10.82 -4.04 -9.08
C LYS A 99 -9.65 -3.06 -9.09
N VAL A 100 -8.41 -3.57 -9.13
CA VAL A 100 -7.20 -2.74 -9.12
C VAL A 100 -7.06 -1.91 -10.39
N ILE A 101 -7.33 -2.47 -11.57
CA ILE A 101 -7.31 -1.73 -12.83
C ILE A 101 -8.38 -0.64 -12.85
N THR A 102 -9.57 -0.94 -12.35
CA THR A 102 -10.68 0.03 -12.29
C THR A 102 -10.32 1.20 -11.38
N GLU A 103 -9.70 0.93 -10.22
CA GLU A 103 -9.21 1.99 -9.34
C GLU A 103 -8.07 2.78 -10.00
N GLY A 104 -7.13 2.11 -10.68
CA GLY A 104 -6.07 2.77 -11.43
C GLY A 104 -6.61 3.73 -12.50
N LYS A 105 -7.67 3.35 -13.21
CA LYS A 105 -8.38 4.23 -14.16
C LYS A 105 -9.04 5.41 -13.48
N ARG A 106 -9.76 5.19 -12.38
CA ARG A 106 -10.40 6.26 -11.60
C ARG A 106 -9.39 7.27 -11.08
N LEU A 107 -8.26 6.79 -10.55
CA LEU A 107 -7.18 7.63 -10.05
C LEU A 107 -6.43 8.37 -11.17
N HIS A 108 -6.29 7.76 -12.34
CA HIS A 108 -5.77 8.45 -13.52
C HIS A 108 -6.62 9.66 -13.88
N GLU A 109 -7.94 9.50 -13.94
CA GLU A 109 -8.87 10.61 -14.21
C GLU A 109 -8.79 11.67 -13.10
N LEU A 110 -8.88 11.24 -11.83
CA LEU A 110 -8.84 12.11 -10.66
C LEU A 110 -7.57 12.97 -10.60
N THR A 111 -6.44 12.40 -11.01
CA THR A 111 -5.12 13.05 -10.92
C THR A 111 -4.70 13.71 -12.24
N SER A 112 -5.63 13.85 -13.20
CA SER A 112 -5.35 14.40 -14.53
C SER A 112 -4.16 13.72 -15.23
N GLY A 113 -4.09 12.41 -15.08
CA GLY A 113 -3.08 11.55 -15.68
C GLY A 113 -1.75 11.47 -14.95
N ALA A 114 -1.63 12.01 -13.72
CA ALA A 114 -0.38 11.90 -12.96
C ALA A 114 -0.11 10.46 -12.49
N LEU A 115 -1.15 9.71 -12.09
CA LEU A 115 -1.08 8.26 -12.03
C LEU A 115 -1.45 7.68 -13.39
N ASP A 116 -0.59 6.86 -13.96
CA ASP A 116 -0.89 6.13 -15.20
C ASP A 116 -0.32 4.72 -15.13
N ILE A 117 -1.20 3.72 -15.00
CA ILE A 117 -0.82 2.30 -14.92
C ILE A 117 -0.31 1.75 -16.26
N THR A 118 -0.29 2.53 -17.33
CA THR A 118 0.22 2.12 -18.66
C THR A 118 1.65 2.60 -18.93
N LEU A 119 2.32 3.15 -17.91
CA LEU A 119 3.67 3.70 -18.01
C LEU A 119 4.78 2.66 -18.13
N GLY A 120 4.48 1.36 -18.05
CA GLY A 120 5.47 0.30 -18.11
C GLY A 120 6.54 0.49 -19.19
N PRO A 121 6.21 0.86 -20.44
CA PRO A 121 7.22 1.07 -21.48
C PRO A 121 8.20 2.21 -21.14
N LEU A 122 7.71 3.29 -20.54
CA LEU A 122 8.54 4.42 -20.10
C LEU A 122 9.36 4.06 -18.85
N VAL A 123 8.77 3.38 -17.87
CA VAL A 123 9.52 2.88 -16.70
C VAL A 123 10.67 1.97 -17.13
N ASN A 124 10.44 1.11 -18.12
CA ASN A 124 11.45 0.19 -18.65
C ASN A 124 12.57 0.91 -19.40
N ILE A 125 12.28 1.90 -20.26
CA ILE A 125 13.33 2.62 -21.02
C ILE A 125 14.26 3.43 -20.09
N TRP A 126 13.78 3.81 -18.90
CA TRP A 126 14.59 4.45 -17.86
C TRP A 126 15.32 3.45 -16.95
N GLY A 127 15.12 2.14 -17.14
CA GLY A 127 15.83 1.09 -16.40
C GLY A 127 15.28 0.84 -14.99
N PHE A 128 14.05 1.23 -14.71
CA PHE A 128 13.38 0.99 -13.42
C PHE A 128 12.42 -0.22 -13.46
N GLY A 129 12.22 -0.82 -14.63
CA GLY A 129 11.42 -2.02 -14.81
C GLY A 129 12.24 -3.31 -14.85
N PRO A 130 11.64 -4.45 -15.22
CA PRO A 130 12.31 -5.74 -15.29
C PRO A 130 13.31 -5.88 -16.46
N ASP A 131 13.28 -4.95 -17.41
CA ASP A 131 14.21 -4.91 -18.53
C ASP A 131 15.63 -4.52 -18.08
N LYS A 132 16.65 -4.86 -18.88
CA LYS A 132 18.04 -4.52 -18.57
C LYS A 132 18.21 -3.01 -18.49
N LYS A 133 18.87 -2.53 -17.43
CA LYS A 133 19.20 -1.12 -17.25
C LYS A 133 19.95 -0.59 -18.49
N PRO A 134 19.53 0.55 -19.08
CA PRO A 134 20.20 1.14 -20.23
C PRO A 134 21.66 1.50 -19.90
N LEU A 135 22.53 1.42 -20.91
CA LEU A 135 23.93 1.88 -20.80
C LEU A 135 24.06 3.40 -20.93
N THR A 136 23.06 4.06 -21.51
CA THR A 136 23.01 5.51 -21.76
C THR A 136 21.61 6.03 -21.49
N LEU A 137 21.48 7.30 -21.11
CA LEU A 137 20.17 7.94 -20.96
C LEU A 137 19.38 7.90 -22.28
N PRO A 138 18.05 7.72 -22.22
CA PRO A 138 17.22 7.72 -23.42
C PRO A 138 17.16 9.12 -24.04
N THR A 139 17.23 9.19 -25.37
CA THR A 139 17.06 10.44 -26.12
C THR A 139 15.59 10.87 -26.14
N ASP A 140 15.31 12.15 -26.41
CA ASP A 140 13.94 12.65 -26.53
C ASP A 140 13.13 11.93 -27.63
N ASP A 141 13.77 11.57 -28.74
CA ASP A 141 13.16 10.76 -29.80
C ASP A 141 12.81 9.34 -29.33
N ALA A 142 13.69 8.71 -28.55
CA ALA A 142 13.44 7.38 -27.97
C ALA A 142 12.28 7.42 -26.97
N ILE A 143 12.23 8.46 -26.12
CA ILE A 143 11.13 8.70 -25.19
C ILE A 143 9.82 8.90 -25.95
N ALA A 144 9.81 9.73 -26.99
CA ALA A 144 8.62 9.95 -27.82
C ALA A 144 8.14 8.66 -28.50
N ALA A 145 9.05 7.86 -29.04
CA ALA A 145 8.75 6.58 -29.70
C ALA A 145 8.21 5.51 -28.74
N VAL A 146 8.54 5.60 -27.44
CA VAL A 146 7.99 4.71 -26.41
C VAL A 146 6.67 5.25 -25.85
N ARG A 147 6.54 6.57 -25.70
CA ARG A 147 5.34 7.22 -25.18
C ARG A 147 4.09 6.94 -26.01
N VAL A 148 4.21 6.75 -27.33
CA VAL A 148 3.06 6.36 -28.18
C VAL A 148 2.45 5.00 -27.80
N LYS A 149 3.18 4.16 -27.05
CA LYS A 149 2.73 2.85 -26.57
C LYS A 149 1.94 2.93 -25.25
N THR A 150 1.89 4.09 -24.59
CA THR A 150 1.14 4.29 -23.35
C THR A 150 -0.25 4.86 -23.63
N GLY A 151 -1.09 4.91 -22.61
CA GLY A 151 -2.43 5.51 -22.62
C GLY A 151 -3.53 4.54 -22.19
N MET A 152 -4.42 5.01 -21.31
CA MET A 152 -5.56 4.28 -20.76
C MET A 152 -6.59 3.83 -21.80
N ASP A 153 -6.57 4.44 -22.99
CA ASP A 153 -7.38 4.06 -24.16
C ASP A 153 -6.85 2.80 -24.87
N GLY A 154 -5.62 2.39 -24.56
CA GLY A 154 -4.94 1.24 -25.17
C GLY A 154 -5.50 -0.12 -24.73
N PHE A 155 -6.47 -0.17 -23.81
CA PHE A 155 -7.12 -1.40 -23.38
C PHE A 155 -8.59 -1.16 -22.99
N SER A 156 -9.36 -2.23 -22.86
CA SER A 156 -10.69 -2.17 -22.25
C SER A 156 -11.03 -3.41 -21.44
N ILE A 157 -11.83 -3.22 -20.40
CA ILE A 157 -12.46 -4.31 -19.66
C ILE A 157 -13.69 -4.76 -20.44
N GLN A 158 -13.80 -6.06 -20.69
CA GLN A 158 -15.00 -6.70 -21.25
C GLN A 158 -15.59 -7.62 -20.18
N VAL A 159 -16.92 -7.65 -20.09
CA VAL A 159 -17.63 -8.53 -19.16
C VAL A 159 -18.63 -9.34 -19.96
N SER A 160 -18.51 -10.67 -19.90
CA SER A 160 -19.41 -11.61 -20.56
C SER A 160 -19.68 -12.79 -19.62
N GLU A 161 -20.96 -13.16 -19.45
CA GLU A 161 -21.37 -14.31 -18.64
C GLU A 161 -20.80 -14.31 -17.20
N GLY A 162 -20.65 -13.14 -16.61
CA GLY A 162 -20.10 -12.98 -15.25
C GLY A 162 -18.58 -13.13 -15.16
N GLN A 163 -17.89 -13.31 -16.28
CA GLN A 163 -16.43 -13.31 -16.37
C GLN A 163 -15.93 -12.00 -16.96
N ALA A 164 -14.79 -11.52 -16.46
CA ALA A 164 -14.16 -10.30 -16.95
C ALA A 164 -12.86 -10.63 -17.69
N SER A 165 -12.62 -9.92 -18.79
CA SER A 165 -11.39 -10.02 -19.58
C SER A 165 -10.84 -8.64 -19.90
N LEU A 166 -9.54 -8.57 -20.16
CA LEU A 166 -8.86 -7.38 -20.65
C LEU A 166 -8.54 -7.57 -22.14
N LEU A 167 -9.09 -6.68 -22.97
CA LEU A 167 -8.76 -6.59 -24.39
C LEU A 167 -7.63 -5.59 -24.61
N LYS A 168 -6.56 -6.00 -25.29
CA LYS A 168 -5.50 -5.09 -25.74
C LYS A 168 -5.91 -4.41 -27.04
N LYS A 169 -5.74 -3.08 -27.10
CA LYS A 169 -6.10 -2.23 -28.26
C LYS A 169 -4.92 -1.47 -28.87
N LYS A 170 -3.74 -1.58 -28.26
CA LYS A 170 -2.54 -0.82 -28.62
C LYS A 170 -1.31 -1.71 -28.53
N ASP A 171 -0.56 -1.77 -29.63
CA ASP A 171 0.68 -2.55 -29.69
C ASP A 171 1.74 -1.98 -28.77
N GLY A 172 2.43 -2.88 -28.07
CA GLY A 172 3.45 -2.51 -27.09
C GLY A 172 2.91 -1.87 -25.81
N LEU A 173 1.59 -1.79 -25.62
CA LEU A 173 1.01 -1.42 -24.33
C LEU A 173 1.45 -2.42 -23.27
N TYR A 174 1.92 -1.88 -22.15
CA TYR A 174 2.33 -2.62 -20.98
C TYR A 174 1.72 -1.96 -19.75
N ILE A 175 0.87 -2.70 -19.04
CA ILE A 175 0.29 -2.26 -17.76
C ILE A 175 1.23 -2.66 -16.63
N ASP A 176 1.48 -1.70 -15.74
CA ASP A 176 2.22 -1.85 -14.50
C ASP A 176 1.35 -1.37 -13.33
N LEU A 177 1.09 -2.27 -12.38
CA LEU A 177 0.28 -2.01 -11.19
C LEU A 177 1.14 -1.78 -9.93
N SER A 178 2.45 -1.61 -10.07
CA SER A 178 3.38 -1.50 -8.93
C SER A 178 3.08 -0.31 -8.00
N ALA A 179 2.41 0.73 -8.51
CA ALA A 179 2.00 1.92 -7.76
C ALA A 179 0.66 1.78 -7.01
N ILE A 180 0.01 0.62 -7.04
CA ILE A 180 -1.33 0.42 -6.48
C ILE A 180 -1.59 -0.99 -5.92
N ALA A 181 -0.94 -2.02 -6.49
CA ALA A 181 -1.19 -3.42 -6.15
C ALA A 181 -0.72 -3.78 -4.74
N LYS A 182 0.27 -3.07 -4.19
CA LYS A 182 0.74 -3.32 -2.83
C LYS A 182 -0.29 -2.88 -1.80
N GLY A 183 -0.83 -1.67 -1.94
CA GLY A 183 -1.97 -1.22 -1.13
C GLY A 183 -3.18 -2.14 -1.25
N PHE A 184 -3.45 -2.71 -2.43
CA PHE A 184 -4.47 -3.75 -2.58
C PHE A 184 -4.15 -5.03 -1.78
N GLY A 185 -2.91 -5.51 -1.81
CA GLY A 185 -2.47 -6.64 -0.99
C GLY A 185 -2.70 -6.40 0.51
N VAL A 186 -2.43 -5.19 0.99
CA VAL A 186 -2.71 -4.79 2.38
C VAL A 186 -4.23 -4.86 2.66
N ASP A 187 -5.07 -4.31 1.78
CA ASP A 187 -6.53 -4.34 1.93
C ASP A 187 -7.09 -5.78 1.86
N LYS A 188 -6.49 -6.65 1.05
CA LYS A 188 -6.85 -8.07 0.95
C LYS A 188 -6.62 -8.79 2.27
N ILE A 189 -5.47 -8.56 2.91
CA ILE A 189 -5.17 -9.15 4.22
C ILE A 189 -6.07 -8.56 5.31
N ALA A 190 -6.31 -7.26 5.31
CA ALA A 190 -7.26 -6.67 6.25
C ALA A 190 -8.67 -7.26 6.11
N SER A 191 -9.13 -7.49 4.89
CA SER A 191 -10.42 -8.15 4.63
C SER A 191 -10.45 -9.59 5.14
N LEU A 192 -9.34 -10.33 5.00
CA LEU A 192 -9.19 -11.68 5.54
C LEU A 192 -9.24 -11.68 7.08
N LEU A 193 -8.54 -10.75 7.73
CA LEU A 193 -8.60 -10.59 9.18
C LEU A 193 -10.00 -10.20 9.69
N ASP A 194 -10.73 -9.41 8.89
CA ASP A 194 -12.13 -9.06 9.17
C ASP A 194 -13.06 -10.27 9.09
N GLN A 195 -12.85 -11.18 8.14
CA GLN A 195 -13.58 -12.45 8.05
C GLN A 195 -13.32 -13.34 9.27
N HIS A 196 -12.09 -13.31 9.79
CA HIS A 196 -11.71 -13.94 11.06
C HIS A 196 -12.12 -13.13 12.31
N LYS A 197 -12.90 -12.06 12.14
CA LYS A 197 -13.45 -11.22 13.23
C LYS A 197 -12.39 -10.62 14.16
N VAL A 198 -11.18 -10.40 13.65
CA VAL A 198 -10.10 -9.76 14.40
C VAL A 198 -10.50 -8.31 14.71
N SER A 199 -10.54 -7.97 16.00
CA SER A 199 -11.05 -6.68 16.48
C SER A 199 -10.06 -5.52 16.34
N GLY A 200 -8.77 -5.83 16.29
CA GLY A 200 -7.71 -4.83 16.14
C GLY A 200 -6.47 -5.42 15.50
N TYR A 201 -5.94 -4.73 14.50
CA TYR A 201 -4.74 -5.13 13.78
C TYR A 201 -4.01 -3.93 13.15
N LEU A 202 -2.75 -4.18 12.80
CA LEU A 202 -1.91 -3.38 11.93
C LEU A 202 -1.30 -4.34 10.92
N VAL A 203 -1.67 -4.19 9.65
CA VAL A 203 -1.09 -4.88 8.51
C VAL A 203 -0.11 -3.92 7.84
N GLU A 204 1.11 -4.36 7.59
CA GLU A 204 2.15 -3.62 6.88
C GLU A 204 2.73 -4.48 5.75
N ILE A 205 2.84 -3.92 4.55
CA ILE A 205 3.54 -4.55 3.42
C ILE A 205 4.40 -3.48 2.76
N GLY A 206 5.72 -3.59 2.88
CA GLY A 206 6.68 -2.70 2.21
C GLY A 206 6.47 -1.20 2.42
N GLY A 207 5.94 -0.77 3.56
CA GLY A 207 5.63 0.61 3.92
C GLY A 207 4.14 0.96 3.93
N GLU A 208 3.32 0.25 3.15
CA GLU A 208 1.89 0.45 3.05
C GLU A 208 1.18 -0.23 4.22
N LEU A 209 0.16 0.43 4.78
CA LEU A 209 -0.44 0.06 6.06
C LEU A 209 -1.96 0.02 5.99
N ARG A 210 -2.55 -0.91 6.76
CA ARG A 210 -3.97 -0.92 7.09
C ARG A 210 -4.15 -1.20 8.57
N ILE A 211 -4.89 -0.33 9.22
CA ILE A 211 -5.02 -0.30 10.68
C ILE A 211 -6.50 -0.39 11.02
N LYS A 212 -6.83 -1.16 12.06
CA LYS A 212 -8.18 -1.25 12.61
C LYS A 212 -8.14 -1.35 14.13
N GLY A 213 -9.15 -0.75 14.76
CA GLY A 213 -9.40 -0.89 16.19
C GLY A 213 -8.27 -0.34 17.07
N THR A 214 -8.10 -0.97 18.22
CA THR A 214 -7.06 -0.65 19.21
C THR A 214 -6.24 -1.90 19.53
N LYS A 215 -5.13 -1.73 20.24
CA LYS A 215 -4.37 -2.86 20.78
C LYS A 215 -5.15 -3.55 21.90
N THR A 216 -4.66 -4.71 22.33
CA THR A 216 -5.25 -5.49 23.42
C THR A 216 -5.39 -4.71 24.74
N ASP A 217 -4.46 -3.78 25.02
CA ASP A 217 -4.50 -2.85 26.15
C ASP A 217 -5.43 -1.63 25.97
N LYS A 218 -6.22 -1.61 24.89
CA LYS A 218 -7.10 -0.50 24.46
C LYS A 218 -6.38 0.78 24.02
N SER A 219 -5.05 0.82 24.06
CA SER A 219 -4.30 1.94 23.49
C SER A 219 -4.43 1.96 21.96
N PRO A 220 -4.43 3.15 21.34
CA PRO A 220 -4.54 3.23 19.89
C PRO A 220 -3.23 2.82 19.21
N TRP A 221 -3.34 2.42 17.94
CA TRP A 221 -2.17 2.22 17.08
C TRP A 221 -1.53 3.58 16.78
N ARG A 222 -0.23 3.70 17.07
CA ARG A 222 0.59 4.88 16.77
C ARG A 222 1.50 4.55 15.60
N ILE A 223 1.49 5.41 14.59
CA ILE A 223 2.28 5.24 13.36
C ILE A 223 3.30 6.36 13.27
N ALA A 224 4.56 6.00 13.08
CA ALA A 224 5.63 6.95 12.81
C ALA A 224 5.75 7.15 11.29
N ILE A 225 5.74 8.41 10.86
CA ILE A 225 6.08 8.84 9.51
C ILE A 225 7.54 9.28 9.56
N GLU A 226 8.36 8.67 8.71
CA GLU A 226 9.80 8.92 8.65
C GLU A 226 10.11 10.20 7.86
N GLN A 227 11.19 10.89 8.25
CA GLN A 227 11.80 11.93 7.44
C GLN A 227 12.61 11.28 6.31
N PRO A 228 12.55 11.80 5.06
CA PRO A 228 13.18 11.16 3.90
C PRO A 228 14.69 11.49 3.82
N THR A 229 15.47 11.03 4.80
CA THR A 229 16.94 11.17 4.86
C THR A 229 17.64 9.88 4.40
N THR A 230 18.89 10.00 3.93
CA THR A 230 19.74 8.86 3.55
C THR A 230 20.45 8.22 4.74
N ASP A 231 20.62 8.98 5.82
CA ASP A 231 21.58 8.68 6.89
C ASP A 231 20.94 8.04 8.14
N GLY A 232 19.64 7.73 8.11
CA GLY A 232 18.97 7.07 9.23
C GLY A 232 17.45 7.06 9.16
N ARG A 233 16.82 6.52 10.22
CA ARG A 233 15.37 6.54 10.43
C ARG A 233 15.02 7.62 11.44
N GLU A 234 14.97 8.87 10.98
CA GLU A 234 14.45 9.97 11.80
C GLU A 234 12.93 10.00 11.71
N ILE A 235 12.26 10.15 12.86
CA ILE A 235 10.80 10.25 12.91
C ILE A 235 10.43 11.71 12.64
N GLN A 236 9.69 11.95 11.55
CA GLN A 236 9.16 13.27 11.21
C GLN A 236 7.90 13.58 12.01
N GLN A 237 6.99 12.60 12.13
CA GLN A 237 5.69 12.78 12.77
C GLN A 237 5.18 11.46 13.36
N VAL A 238 4.46 11.51 14.48
CA VAL A 238 3.67 10.37 14.96
C VAL A 238 2.19 10.72 14.87
N ILE A 239 1.41 9.83 14.26
CA ILE A 239 -0.03 9.99 14.09
C ILE A 239 -0.81 8.85 14.74
N THR A 240 -2.10 9.10 14.98
CA THR A 240 -3.04 8.12 15.52
C THR A 240 -4.26 8.01 14.59
N PRO A 241 -4.17 7.27 13.46
CA PRO A 241 -5.13 7.38 12.37
C PRO A 241 -6.47 6.65 12.62
N GLY A 242 -6.56 5.86 13.69
CA GLY A 242 -7.74 5.02 13.94
C GLY A 242 -7.84 3.90 12.91
N THR A 243 -9.05 3.66 12.39
CA THR A 243 -9.27 2.65 11.34
C THR A 243 -9.06 3.29 9.96
N MET A 244 -7.91 3.03 9.34
CA MET A 244 -7.48 3.74 8.14
C MET A 244 -6.45 2.92 7.36
N GLY A 245 -6.37 3.14 6.04
CA GLY A 245 -5.23 2.80 5.20
C GLY A 245 -4.24 3.97 5.15
N LEU A 246 -2.95 3.67 5.04
CA LEU A 246 -1.88 4.64 4.85
C LEU A 246 -0.92 4.12 3.79
N ALA A 247 -0.43 5.01 2.93
CA ALA A 247 0.67 4.72 2.03
C ALA A 247 1.63 5.91 1.99
N THR A 248 2.91 5.63 1.74
CA THR A 248 3.94 6.66 1.63
C THR A 248 4.80 6.42 0.39
N SER A 249 4.73 7.35 -0.56
CA SER A 249 5.60 7.35 -1.75
C SER A 249 6.70 8.38 -1.59
N GLY A 250 7.92 8.07 -2.03
CA GLY A 250 9.06 8.95 -1.82
C GLY A 250 10.21 8.70 -2.79
N ASP A 251 10.97 9.75 -3.08
CA ASP A 251 12.08 9.72 -4.03
C ASP A 251 13.41 9.26 -3.38
N TYR A 252 13.45 9.06 -2.07
CA TYR A 252 14.71 8.90 -1.33
C TYR A 252 15.33 7.49 -1.39
N ARG A 253 14.56 6.44 -1.75
CA ARG A 253 15.03 5.05 -1.71
C ARG A 253 15.44 4.47 -3.08
N ASN A 254 14.78 4.88 -4.17
CA ASN A 254 14.98 4.32 -5.51
C ASN A 254 15.30 5.42 -6.53
N TYR A 255 16.60 5.61 -6.80
CA TYR A 255 17.13 6.56 -7.78
C TYR A 255 18.45 6.04 -8.37
N PHE A 256 18.91 6.63 -9.46
CA PHE A 256 20.30 6.51 -9.90
C PHE A 256 20.89 7.88 -10.21
N GLU A 257 22.23 7.95 -10.25
CA GLU A 257 22.96 9.15 -10.62
C GLU A 257 23.70 8.93 -11.94
N ASP A 258 23.67 9.92 -12.82
CA ASP A 258 24.42 9.97 -14.08
C ASP A 258 24.91 11.42 -14.28
N GLU A 259 26.21 11.59 -14.53
CA GLU A 259 26.89 12.90 -14.63
C GLU A 259 26.59 13.89 -13.48
N GLY A 260 26.36 13.39 -12.26
CA GLY A 260 26.02 14.20 -11.09
C GLY A 260 24.56 14.65 -11.02
N GLN A 261 23.71 14.21 -11.97
CA GLN A 261 22.27 14.38 -11.92
C GLN A 261 21.58 13.13 -11.36
N ARG A 262 20.70 13.33 -10.39
CA ARG A 262 19.85 12.29 -9.80
C ARG A 262 18.57 12.09 -10.61
N PHE A 263 18.23 10.85 -10.92
CA PHE A 263 17.02 10.44 -11.62
C PHE A 263 16.13 9.58 -10.72
N SER A 264 14.92 10.07 -10.47
CA SER A 264 13.88 9.34 -9.74
C SER A 264 13.34 8.17 -10.57
N HIS A 265 12.90 7.11 -9.90
CA HIS A 265 12.10 6.04 -10.52
C HIS A 265 10.70 6.49 -10.92
N LEU A 266 10.22 7.62 -10.40
CA LEU A 266 8.91 8.17 -10.74
C LEU A 266 8.98 8.97 -12.04
N ILE A 267 8.29 8.47 -13.06
CA ILE A 267 8.21 9.09 -14.38
C ILE A 267 6.95 9.93 -14.48
N ASP A 268 7.07 11.17 -14.95
CA ASP A 268 5.92 12.00 -15.28
C ASP A 268 5.33 11.57 -16.64
N PRO A 269 4.09 11.05 -16.71
CA PRO A 269 3.44 10.59 -17.95
C PRO A 269 3.36 11.65 -19.05
N ARG A 270 3.29 12.92 -18.65
CA ARG A 270 3.11 14.06 -19.55
C ARG A 270 4.40 14.35 -20.32
N SER A 271 5.55 14.18 -19.67
CA SER A 271 6.87 14.41 -20.27
C SER A 271 7.58 13.14 -20.72
N GLY A 272 7.24 11.99 -20.14
CA GLY A 272 7.96 10.72 -20.31
C GLY A 272 9.33 10.69 -19.62
N LYS A 273 9.60 11.64 -18.71
CA LYS A 273 10.89 11.81 -18.02
C LYS A 273 10.71 11.70 -16.50
N PRO A 274 11.77 11.35 -15.75
CA PRO A 274 11.78 11.41 -14.29
C PRO A 274 11.38 12.80 -13.77
N ILE A 275 10.65 12.82 -12.65
CA ILE A 275 10.30 14.05 -11.93
C ILE A 275 11.55 14.82 -11.48
N LYS A 276 11.46 16.16 -11.42
CA LYS A 276 12.60 17.06 -11.10
C LYS A 276 12.35 18.06 -9.97
N HIS A 277 11.19 18.01 -9.32
CA HIS A 277 10.86 18.91 -8.22
C HIS A 277 11.43 18.42 -6.88
N THR A 278 11.36 19.24 -5.84
CA THR A 278 11.98 19.00 -4.53
C THR A 278 11.11 18.21 -3.54
N LEU A 279 9.86 17.88 -3.89
CA LEU A 279 9.00 17.01 -3.07
C LEU A 279 9.69 15.66 -2.84
N ALA A 280 9.90 15.29 -1.59
CA ALA A 280 10.69 14.13 -1.21
C ALA A 280 9.85 12.95 -0.73
N SER A 281 8.68 13.23 -0.15
CA SER A 281 7.75 12.22 0.34
C SER A 281 6.32 12.74 0.35
N VAL A 282 5.37 11.86 0.04
CA VAL A 282 3.94 12.04 0.24
C VAL A 282 3.40 10.89 1.06
N THR A 283 2.69 11.21 2.14
CA THR A 283 1.91 10.27 2.93
C THR A 283 0.42 10.56 2.74
N VAL A 284 -0.37 9.53 2.40
CA VAL A 284 -1.81 9.62 2.20
C VAL A 284 -2.54 8.73 3.19
N LEU A 285 -3.57 9.25 3.85
CA LEU A 285 -4.53 8.49 4.62
C LEU A 285 -5.82 8.32 3.83
N HIS A 286 -6.33 7.08 3.74
CA HIS A 286 -7.58 6.79 3.03
C HIS A 286 -8.28 5.54 3.61
N PRO A 287 -9.62 5.42 3.54
CA PRO A 287 -10.35 4.22 3.93
C PRO A 287 -10.05 2.96 3.11
N GLU A 288 -9.24 3.00 2.06
CA GLU A 288 -8.70 1.84 1.33
C GLU A 288 -7.21 2.13 1.08
N CYS A 289 -6.33 1.20 1.45
CA CYS A 289 -4.89 1.34 1.30
C CYS A 289 -4.49 1.36 -0.18
N MET A 290 -5.16 0.59 -1.03
CA MET A 290 -5.01 0.62 -2.50
C MET A 290 -5.11 2.04 -3.06
N THR A 291 -6.15 2.79 -2.65
CA THR A 291 -6.35 4.18 -3.09
C THR A 291 -5.28 5.11 -2.52
N ALA A 292 -4.87 4.91 -1.26
CA ALA A 292 -3.78 5.69 -0.66
C ALA A 292 -2.46 5.51 -1.42
N ASP A 293 -2.13 4.28 -1.81
CA ASP A 293 -0.91 3.91 -2.54
C ASP A 293 -0.85 4.60 -3.92
N GLY A 294 -1.93 4.48 -4.69
CA GLY A 294 -2.06 5.16 -5.97
C GLY A 294 -2.00 6.69 -5.86
N LEU A 295 -2.69 7.27 -4.87
CA LEU A 295 -2.67 8.72 -4.65
C LEU A 295 -1.30 9.23 -4.20
N ALA A 296 -0.59 8.50 -3.33
CA ALA A 296 0.74 8.90 -2.87
C ALA A 296 1.71 9.00 -4.07
N THR A 297 1.67 8.01 -4.97
CA THR A 297 2.46 8.04 -6.20
C THR A 297 2.04 9.18 -7.13
N ALA A 298 0.74 9.36 -7.37
CA ALA A 298 0.22 10.44 -8.21
C ALA A 298 0.66 11.81 -7.72
N MET A 299 0.60 12.04 -6.40
CA MET A 299 0.97 13.30 -5.76
C MET A 299 2.48 13.53 -5.76
N MET A 300 3.28 12.47 -5.63
CA MET A 300 4.72 12.55 -5.91
C MET A 300 4.99 12.99 -7.36
N VAL A 301 4.15 12.64 -8.34
CA VAL A 301 4.29 13.11 -9.74
C VAL A 301 3.77 14.54 -9.95
N LEU A 302 2.71 14.93 -9.22
CA LEU A 302 2.14 16.28 -9.28
C LEU A 302 3.03 17.35 -8.65
N GLY A 303 3.80 16.99 -7.62
CA GLY A 303 4.54 17.93 -6.79
C GLY A 303 3.66 18.67 -5.79
N THR A 304 4.29 19.52 -4.96
CA THR A 304 3.68 20.06 -3.74
C THR A 304 2.41 20.87 -3.99
N GLN A 305 2.46 21.87 -4.87
CA GLN A 305 1.36 22.81 -5.06
C GLN A 305 0.12 22.14 -5.65
N ALA A 306 0.29 21.32 -6.70
CA ALA A 306 -0.81 20.60 -7.33
C ALA A 306 -1.39 19.52 -6.41
N SER A 307 -0.56 18.86 -5.58
CA SER A 307 -1.04 17.90 -4.59
C SER A 307 -1.87 18.54 -3.49
N LEU A 308 -1.46 19.71 -2.97
CA LEU A 308 -2.26 20.46 -2.00
C LEU A 308 -3.58 20.94 -2.58
N ALA A 309 -3.60 21.37 -3.85
CA ALA A 309 -4.81 21.77 -4.55
C ALA A 309 -5.78 20.58 -4.71
N LEU A 310 -5.29 19.43 -5.19
CA LEU A 310 -6.07 18.20 -5.33
C LEU A 310 -6.63 17.73 -3.98
N ALA A 311 -5.80 17.75 -2.94
CA ALA A 311 -6.23 17.35 -1.60
C ALA A 311 -7.30 18.27 -1.02
N LYS A 312 -7.24 19.57 -1.30
CA LYS A 312 -8.29 20.51 -0.90
C LYS A 312 -9.60 20.23 -1.65
N GLU A 313 -9.53 20.03 -2.95
CA GLU A 313 -10.71 19.78 -3.80
C GLU A 313 -11.42 18.48 -3.43
N GLN A 314 -10.65 17.43 -3.17
CA GLN A 314 -11.14 16.07 -2.93
C GLN A 314 -11.21 15.72 -1.44
N ASN A 315 -10.94 16.69 -0.56
CA ASN A 315 -10.87 16.52 0.89
C ASN A 315 -9.99 15.33 1.34
N LEU A 316 -8.82 15.19 0.72
CA LEU A 316 -7.88 14.10 0.98
C LEU A 316 -6.97 14.44 2.16
N ALA A 317 -6.79 13.48 3.06
CA ALA A 317 -5.85 13.59 4.18
C ALA A 317 -4.44 13.24 3.70
N ILE A 318 -3.65 14.27 3.43
CA ILE A 318 -2.25 14.14 2.99
C ILE A 318 -1.27 14.94 3.86
N MET A 319 -0.05 14.42 3.93
CA MET A 319 1.15 15.07 4.45
C MET A 319 2.25 15.03 3.37
N LEU A 320 2.91 16.16 3.15
CA LEU A 320 3.98 16.31 2.16
C LEU A 320 5.27 16.74 2.87
N ILE A 321 6.40 16.18 2.45
CA ILE A 321 7.73 16.62 2.91
C ILE A 321 8.53 17.07 1.71
N GLU A 322 8.85 18.37 1.65
CA GLU A 322 9.59 18.99 0.56
C GLU A 322 11.01 19.36 1.01
N LYS A 323 12.01 19.05 0.18
CA LYS A 323 13.40 19.48 0.40
C LYS A 323 13.52 20.99 0.22
N GLN A 324 14.18 21.65 1.17
CA GLN A 324 14.57 23.05 1.09
C GLN A 324 16.09 23.17 0.95
N GLN A 325 16.61 24.38 0.74
CA GLN A 325 18.06 24.62 0.75
C GLN A 325 18.73 24.16 2.06
N GLN A 326 17.99 24.25 3.17
CA GLN A 326 18.39 23.75 4.48
C GLN A 326 17.24 22.93 5.07
N GLY A 327 17.41 21.61 5.16
CA GLY A 327 16.44 20.70 5.76
C GLY A 327 15.17 20.48 4.92
N PHE A 328 14.04 20.36 5.59
CA PHE A 328 12.76 19.99 4.99
C PHE A 328 11.63 20.92 5.46
N GLN A 329 10.65 21.12 4.60
CA GLN A 329 9.39 21.76 4.93
C GLN A 329 8.26 20.73 4.87
N VAL A 330 7.43 20.70 5.91
CA VAL A 330 6.27 19.81 6.00
C VAL A 330 4.99 20.58 5.71
N PHE A 331 4.14 20.01 4.87
CA PHE A 331 2.81 20.54 4.58
C PHE A 331 1.74 19.51 4.96
N TYR A 332 0.64 20.00 5.50
CA TYR A 332 -0.54 19.20 5.82
C TYR A 332 -1.75 19.76 5.08
N SER A 333 -2.55 18.87 4.50
CA SER A 333 -3.94 19.21 4.15
C SER A 333 -4.78 19.44 5.41
N GLU A 334 -5.89 20.17 5.30
CA GLU A 334 -6.82 20.36 6.41
C GLU A 334 -7.33 19.02 6.97
N ALA A 335 -7.67 18.07 6.09
CA ALA A 335 -8.15 16.74 6.48
C ALA A 335 -7.10 15.92 7.25
N PHE A 336 -5.81 16.14 7.01
CA PHE A 336 -4.74 15.42 7.71
C PHE A 336 -4.49 15.96 9.12
N LYS A 337 -4.73 17.25 9.36
CA LYS A 337 -4.46 17.90 10.67
C LYS A 337 -5.19 17.23 11.84
N ALA A 338 -6.32 16.57 11.59
CA ALA A 338 -7.06 15.81 12.61
C ALA A 338 -6.27 14.63 13.20
N TYR A 339 -5.20 14.17 12.54
CA TYR A 339 -4.40 13.01 12.96
C TYR A 339 -3.03 13.40 13.53
N VAL A 340 -2.68 14.69 13.44
CA VAL A 340 -1.45 15.27 13.95
C VAL A 340 -1.76 15.81 15.35
N ASN A 341 -1.17 15.21 16.38
CA ASN A 341 -1.24 15.71 17.75
C ASN A 341 -0.31 16.91 17.93
#